data_AF-A0A1G1T6P4-F1
#
_entry.id   AF-A0A1G1T6P4-F1
#
_cell.length_a   1.000
_cell.length_b   1.000
_cell.length_c   1.000
_cell.angle_alpha   90.00
_cell.angle_beta   90.00
_cell.angle_gamma   90.00
#
_symmetry.space_group_name_H-M   'P 1'
#
loop_
_entity.id
_entity.type
_entity.pdbx_description
1 polymer ?
#
loop_
_entity_poly.entity_id
_entity_poly.type
_entity_poly.pdbx_seq_one_letter_code
_entity_poly.pdbx_strand_id
1 'polypeptide(L)'
;MLVLGYWQRWTCNGKNSGIWGLAGLIILLYAANPLTYLVSGLLLGLLAIFQSPTKAGFAAFLRRTGWLLLAYLPTLPLLGWYFWQKGTATSAPAQHYGENFADWLHLEPLAYFGSAEGTYRWLVAGLILLALAGASWQLLRRQVQLKAVLPWATGTLLLLLAYIILPDAISGGSIIRPRWGLLSYLTILVALGALPWMPRLRLFLLGAGTIIAIIFLGFRFQKFASLQNGLAEYRSVSPYLTPGTTLLPLTYAQVTRMPNGQDVKTYISIFSHAASYLCIEKDVFNYDNYEANTEYFPLTWRPGCAPLLEAEQLPARLAPFLYQPHHAPTYLLLWGRQAAPAASTTNARQIANYINHFGYVLRFRSASGLLELYQRPF
;
A
#
# COMPACT_ATOMS: atom_id res chain seq x y z
N MET A 1 10.37 7.66 -8.74
CA MET A 1 11.83 7.95 -8.76
C MET A 1 12.44 7.82 -10.15
N LEU A 2 12.18 6.75 -10.91
CA LEU A 2 12.72 6.58 -12.28
C LEU A 2 12.42 7.77 -13.21
N VAL A 3 11.16 8.22 -13.27
CA VAL A 3 10.73 9.41 -14.04
C VAL A 3 11.55 10.66 -13.68
N LEU A 4 11.75 10.92 -12.38
CA LEU A 4 12.49 12.08 -11.89
C LEU A 4 13.97 12.00 -12.26
N GLY A 5 14.59 10.83 -12.10
CA GLY A 5 15.98 10.60 -12.49
C GLY A 5 16.19 10.69 -14.00
N TYR A 6 15.23 10.19 -14.80
CA TYR A 6 15.25 10.33 -16.25
C TYR A 6 15.21 11.81 -16.68
N TRP A 7 14.30 12.59 -16.10
CA TRP A 7 14.21 14.04 -16.34
C TRP A 7 15.51 14.77 -15.98
N GLN A 8 16.08 14.51 -14.81
CA GLN A 8 17.33 15.16 -14.39
C GLN A 8 18.49 14.82 -15.34
N ARG A 9 18.66 13.54 -15.70
CA ARG A 9 19.68 13.12 -16.67
C ARG A 9 19.49 13.78 -18.04
N TRP A 10 18.23 13.94 -18.47
CA TRP A 10 17.88 14.55 -19.74
C TRP A 10 18.13 16.07 -19.76
N THR A 11 17.63 16.79 -18.75
CA THR A 11 17.79 18.25 -18.62
C THR A 11 19.23 18.71 -18.42
N CYS A 12 20.06 17.92 -17.72
CA CYS A 12 21.49 18.21 -17.59
C CYS A 12 22.25 18.11 -18.92
N ASN A 13 21.76 17.27 -19.85
CA ASN A 13 22.43 17.00 -21.12
C ASN A 13 21.91 17.82 -22.32
N GLY A 14 20.82 18.58 -22.14
CA GLY A 14 20.31 19.53 -23.15
C GLY A 14 19.84 18.94 -24.48
N LYS A 15 19.66 17.61 -24.59
CA LYS A 15 19.28 16.93 -25.84
C LYS A 15 17.77 16.83 -25.98
N ASN A 16 17.16 17.27 -27.07
CA ASN A 16 15.69 17.23 -27.24
C ASN A 16 15.05 15.83 -27.43
N SER A 17 15.85 14.76 -27.56
CA SER A 17 15.39 13.42 -27.98
C SER A 17 14.72 12.56 -26.89
N GLY A 18 14.76 12.95 -25.62
CA GLY A 18 14.27 12.14 -24.50
C GLY A 18 12.79 12.34 -24.15
N ILE A 19 12.08 13.24 -24.82
CA ILE A 19 10.68 13.55 -24.50
C ILE A 19 9.77 12.32 -24.64
N TRP A 20 9.99 11.51 -25.67
CA TRP A 20 9.22 10.28 -25.91
C TRP A 20 9.45 9.23 -24.83
N GLY A 21 10.69 9.09 -24.36
CA GLY A 21 11.01 8.22 -23.24
C GLY A 21 10.34 8.69 -21.95
N LEU A 22 10.36 10.00 -21.68
CA LEU A 22 9.67 10.58 -20.53
C LEU A 22 8.15 10.37 -20.61
N ALA A 23 7.54 10.60 -21.78
CA ALA A 23 6.12 10.36 -22.01
C ALA A 23 5.74 8.89 -21.77
N GLY A 24 6.54 7.94 -22.30
CA GLY A 24 6.34 6.52 -22.06
C GLY A 24 6.41 6.16 -20.56
N LEU A 25 7.38 6.73 -19.83
CA LEU A 25 7.48 6.52 -18.38
C LEU A 25 6.31 7.15 -17.60
N ILE A 26 5.79 8.29 -18.04
CA ILE A 26 4.62 8.94 -17.43
C ILE A 26 3.35 8.13 -17.69
N ILE A 27 3.17 7.58 -18.89
CA ILE A 27 2.05 6.67 -19.23
C ILE A 27 2.09 5.43 -18.33
N LEU A 28 3.27 4.80 -18.20
CA LEU A 28 3.44 3.65 -17.31
C LEU A 28 3.16 4.01 -15.85
N LEU A 29 3.59 5.19 -15.41
CA LEU A 29 3.35 5.66 -14.05
C LEU A 29 1.86 5.92 -13.79
N TYR A 30 1.15 6.53 -14.74
CA TYR A 30 -0.28 6.74 -14.68
C TYR A 30 -1.04 5.41 -14.56
N ALA A 31 -0.72 4.44 -15.41
CA ALA A 31 -1.34 3.12 -15.40
C ALA A 31 -1.03 2.33 -14.12
N ALA A 32 0.15 2.53 -13.53
CA ALA A 32 0.54 1.85 -12.30
C ALA A 32 -0.16 2.43 -11.06
N ASN A 33 -0.18 3.75 -10.91
CA ASN A 33 -0.77 4.39 -9.73
C ASN A 33 -1.00 5.91 -9.94
N PRO A 34 -2.27 6.40 -9.92
CA PRO A 34 -2.59 7.81 -10.09
C PRO A 34 -1.95 8.75 -9.07
N LEU A 35 -1.76 8.29 -7.82
CA LEU A 35 -1.15 9.11 -6.75
C LEU A 35 0.32 9.40 -7.06
N THR A 36 1.11 8.36 -7.39
CA THR A 36 2.53 8.55 -7.68
C THR A 36 2.74 9.33 -8.99
N TYR A 37 1.80 9.22 -9.94
CA TYR A 37 1.72 10.08 -11.12
C TYR A 37 1.57 11.56 -10.73
N LEU A 38 0.60 11.92 -9.88
CA LEU A 38 0.40 13.31 -9.41
C LEU A 38 1.62 13.84 -8.65
N VAL A 39 2.19 13.02 -7.76
CA VAL A 39 3.41 13.36 -7.03
C VAL A 39 4.57 13.62 -7.98
N SER A 40 4.71 12.82 -9.04
CA SER A 40 5.76 13.03 -10.03
C SER A 40 5.57 14.35 -10.79
N GLY A 41 4.33 14.73 -11.11
CA GLY A 41 4.01 16.02 -11.72
C GLY A 41 4.43 17.18 -10.82
N LEU A 42 4.06 17.10 -9.53
CA LEU A 42 4.48 18.07 -8.51
C LEU A 42 6.01 18.20 -8.46
N LEU A 43 6.73 17.10 -8.27
CA LEU A 43 8.18 17.11 -8.10
C LEU A 43 8.92 17.56 -9.38
N LEU A 44 8.46 17.14 -10.57
CA LEU A 44 9.01 17.64 -11.84
C LEU A 44 8.76 19.13 -12.04
N GLY A 45 7.58 19.63 -11.65
CA GLY A 45 7.27 21.06 -11.66
C GLY A 45 8.21 21.85 -10.76
N LEU A 46 8.43 21.39 -9.52
CA LEU A 46 9.39 22.00 -8.60
C LEU A 46 10.81 21.98 -9.18
N LEU A 47 11.25 20.88 -9.77
CA LEU A 47 12.55 20.80 -10.44
C LEU A 47 12.65 21.78 -11.61
N ALA A 48 11.61 21.93 -12.42
CA ALA A 48 11.57 22.89 -13.52
C ALA A 48 11.68 24.34 -13.04
N ILE A 49 11.02 24.68 -11.92
CA ILE A 49 11.06 26.01 -11.30
C ILE A 49 12.46 26.29 -10.70
N PHE A 50 12.92 25.45 -9.77
CA PHE A 50 14.10 25.74 -8.97
C PHE A 50 15.43 25.50 -9.70
N GLN A 51 15.45 24.60 -10.69
CA GLN A 51 16.66 24.29 -11.46
C GLN A 51 16.70 25.02 -12.82
N SER A 52 15.80 25.98 -13.04
CA SER A 52 15.90 26.86 -14.22
C SER A 52 17.15 27.75 -14.11
N PRO A 53 17.98 27.86 -15.16
CA PRO A 53 19.14 28.74 -15.13
C PRO A 53 18.65 30.18 -14.98
N THR A 54 19.11 30.87 -13.93
CA THR A 54 18.71 32.27 -13.63
C THR A 54 19.03 33.24 -14.77
N LYS A 55 20.05 32.92 -15.60
CA LYS A 55 20.43 33.69 -16.78
C LYS A 55 19.61 33.39 -18.04
N ALA A 56 18.83 32.30 -18.07
CA ALA A 56 18.11 31.86 -19.26
C ALA A 56 16.71 32.51 -19.42
N GLY A 57 16.29 33.29 -18.42
CA GLY A 57 15.06 34.07 -18.45
C GLY A 57 13.77 33.24 -18.45
N PHE A 58 12.64 33.95 -18.53
CA PHE A 58 11.29 33.37 -18.53
C PHE A 58 11.03 32.44 -19.71
N ALA A 59 11.63 32.70 -20.87
CA ALA A 59 11.48 31.88 -22.07
C ALA A 59 12.01 30.45 -21.89
N ALA A 60 13.15 30.27 -21.21
CA ALA A 60 13.69 28.95 -20.94
C ALA A 60 12.85 28.16 -19.94
N PHE A 61 12.25 28.84 -18.97
CA PHE A 61 11.25 28.26 -18.06
C PHE A 61 10.02 27.79 -18.84
N LEU A 62 9.41 28.67 -19.65
CA LEU A 62 8.26 28.31 -20.50
C LEU A 62 8.55 27.11 -21.40
N ARG A 63 9.74 27.08 -22.03
CA ARG A 63 10.15 25.95 -22.87
C ARG A 63 10.23 24.65 -22.07
N ARG A 64 10.84 24.65 -20.88
CA ARG A 64 10.92 23.46 -20.02
C ARG A 64 9.56 22.98 -19.55
N THR A 65 8.70 23.91 -19.12
CA THR A 65 7.33 23.61 -18.71
C THR A 65 6.52 23.08 -19.89
N GLY A 66 6.68 23.67 -21.08
CA GLY A 66 6.06 23.18 -22.32
C GLY A 66 6.47 21.74 -22.64
N TRP A 67 7.75 21.40 -22.51
CA TRP A 67 8.20 20.01 -22.67
C TRP A 67 7.58 19.07 -21.64
N LEU A 68 7.49 19.47 -20.37
CA LEU A 68 6.80 18.65 -19.37
C LEU A 68 5.34 18.44 -19.73
N LEU A 69 4.62 19.51 -20.09
CA LEU A 69 3.22 19.42 -20.52
C LEU A 69 3.04 18.51 -21.74
N LEU A 70 3.95 18.55 -22.71
CA LEU A 70 3.96 17.64 -23.85
C LEU A 70 4.14 16.18 -23.41
N ALA A 71 4.97 15.90 -22.41
CA ALA A 71 5.15 14.55 -21.88
C ALA A 71 3.90 14.03 -21.14
N TYR A 72 3.16 14.94 -20.48
CA TYR A 72 1.92 14.65 -19.76
C TYR A 72 0.67 14.65 -20.65
N LEU A 73 0.76 15.20 -21.86
CA LEU A 73 -0.35 15.35 -22.80
C LEU A 73 -1.14 14.04 -23.03
N PRO A 74 -0.52 12.84 -23.15
CA PRO A 74 -1.27 11.60 -23.35
C PRO A 74 -2.10 11.19 -22.14
N THR A 75 -1.69 11.58 -20.93
CA THR A 75 -2.27 11.12 -19.66
C THR A 75 -3.21 12.14 -19.02
N LEU A 76 -3.08 13.44 -19.33
CA LEU A 76 -3.95 14.48 -18.77
C LEU A 76 -5.43 14.29 -19.14
N PRO A 77 -5.81 13.99 -20.41
CA PRO A 77 -7.19 13.70 -20.75
C PRO A 77 -7.72 12.45 -20.02
N LEU A 78 -6.89 11.43 -19.85
CA LEU A 78 -7.26 10.20 -19.13
C LEU A 78 -7.50 10.49 -17.64
N LEU A 79 -6.66 11.31 -17.02
CA LEU A 79 -6.87 11.76 -15.64
C LEU A 79 -8.15 12.59 -15.50
N GLY A 80 -8.42 13.49 -16.45
CA GLY A 80 -9.64 14.27 -16.49
C GLY A 80 -10.88 13.38 -16.62
N TRP A 81 -10.82 12.38 -17.50
CA TRP A 81 -11.86 11.37 -17.66
C TRP A 81 -12.06 10.52 -16.39
N TYR A 82 -10.98 10.13 -15.72
CA TYR A 82 -11.02 9.40 -14.46
C TYR A 82 -11.77 10.20 -13.37
N PHE A 83 -11.41 11.47 -13.16
CA PHE A 83 -12.10 12.32 -12.18
C PHE A 83 -13.53 12.64 -12.58
N TRP A 84 -13.82 12.74 -13.88
CA TRP A 84 -15.18 12.91 -14.37
C TRP A 84 -16.06 11.69 -14.08
N GLN A 85 -15.53 10.47 -14.24
CA GLN A 85 -16.28 9.23 -13.94
C GLN A 85 -16.39 8.93 -12.45
N LYS A 86 -15.29 9.04 -11.69
CA LYS A 86 -15.26 8.67 -10.26
C LYS A 86 -15.72 9.79 -9.34
N GLY A 87 -15.78 11.01 -9.85
CA GLY A 87 -15.98 12.21 -9.04
C GLY A 87 -14.78 12.52 -8.14
N THR A 88 -14.92 13.59 -7.37
CA THR A 88 -13.89 14.07 -6.42
C THR A 88 -14.35 13.93 -4.97
N ALA A 89 -15.35 13.08 -4.72
CA ALA A 89 -15.82 12.81 -3.37
C ALA A 89 -14.68 12.24 -2.53
N THR A 90 -14.57 12.74 -1.31
CA THR A 90 -13.57 12.32 -0.33
C THR A 90 -14.27 11.62 0.82
N SER A 91 -13.59 10.66 1.41
CA SER A 91 -14.03 9.96 2.62
C SER A 91 -12.85 9.80 3.57
N ALA A 92 -13.14 9.51 4.85
CA ALA A 92 -12.14 9.49 5.92
C ALA A 92 -11.31 10.80 5.97
N PRO A 93 -11.95 11.94 6.31
CA PRO A 93 -11.24 13.22 6.42
C PRO A 93 -10.10 13.11 7.43
N ALA A 94 -9.00 13.82 7.17
CA ALA A 94 -7.93 13.92 8.15
C ALA A 94 -8.47 14.61 9.40
N GLN A 95 -8.38 13.90 10.51
CA GLN A 95 -8.66 14.39 11.86
C GLN A 95 -7.33 14.36 12.63
N HIS A 96 -7.28 15.02 13.79
CA HIS A 96 -6.12 14.99 14.69
C HIS A 96 -4.79 15.41 14.04
N TYR A 97 -4.73 16.61 13.44
CA TYR A 97 -3.53 17.09 12.71
C TYR A 97 -2.22 17.04 13.52
N GLY A 98 -2.28 17.32 14.82
CA GLY A 98 -1.12 17.22 15.72
C GLY A 98 -0.64 15.77 15.91
N GLU A 99 -1.59 14.83 16.04
CA GLU A 99 -1.28 13.40 16.12
C GLU A 99 -0.71 12.91 14.79
N ASN A 100 -1.29 13.31 13.65
CA ASN A 100 -0.73 12.98 12.34
C ASN A 100 0.74 13.45 12.25
N PHE A 101 1.04 14.71 12.61
CA PHE A 101 2.44 15.18 12.60
C PHE A 101 3.34 14.39 13.56
N ALA A 102 2.85 14.01 14.75
CA ALA A 102 3.58 13.15 15.68
C ALA A 102 3.83 11.75 15.11
N ASP A 103 2.83 11.15 14.45
CA ASP A 103 2.93 9.85 13.78
C ASP A 103 3.95 9.88 12.65
N TRP A 104 4.01 10.99 11.91
CA TRP A 104 5.11 11.24 11.00
C TRP A 104 6.44 11.25 11.77
N LEU A 105 6.64 12.08 12.80
CA LEU A 105 7.91 12.06 13.55
C LEU A 105 8.28 10.67 14.10
N HIS A 106 7.30 9.82 14.42
CA HIS A 106 7.46 8.44 14.86
C HIS A 106 7.65 7.40 13.74
N LEU A 107 7.71 7.84 12.48
CA LEU A 107 7.86 7.02 11.28
C LEU A 107 6.72 6.02 11.04
N GLU A 108 5.53 6.24 11.61
CA GLU A 108 4.36 5.37 11.44
C GLU A 108 3.99 5.08 9.96
N PRO A 109 4.14 6.04 9.01
CA PRO A 109 3.88 5.77 7.59
C PRO A 109 4.72 4.65 6.96
N LEU A 110 5.82 4.23 7.60
CA LEU A 110 6.68 3.15 7.11
C LEU A 110 6.12 1.75 7.39
N ALA A 111 5.09 1.63 8.24
CA ALA A 111 4.44 0.40 8.69
C ALA A 111 5.42 -0.65 9.28
N TYR A 112 5.16 -1.04 10.52
CA TYR A 112 5.99 -1.95 11.32
C TYR A 112 5.19 -3.22 11.72
N PHE A 113 5.84 -4.31 12.11
CA PHE A 113 5.20 -5.59 12.44
C PHE A 113 5.10 -5.85 13.97
N GLY A 114 5.04 -4.78 14.78
CA GLY A 114 4.77 -4.85 16.22
C GLY A 114 5.75 -4.05 17.11
N SER A 115 5.59 -4.19 18.43
CA SER A 115 6.21 -3.31 19.45
C SER A 115 7.74 -3.27 19.44
N ALA A 116 8.41 -4.40 19.18
CA ALA A 116 9.88 -4.46 19.12
C ALA A 116 10.47 -3.75 17.88
N GLU A 117 9.75 -3.74 16.76
CA GLU A 117 10.11 -2.94 15.59
C GLU A 117 9.97 -1.44 15.88
N GLY A 118 9.09 -1.11 16.82
CA GLY A 118 8.95 0.20 17.44
C GLY A 118 10.20 0.71 18.17
N THR A 119 11.14 -0.16 18.56
CA THR A 119 12.45 0.28 19.10
C THR A 119 13.42 0.61 17.97
N TYR A 120 13.46 -0.21 16.91
CA TYR A 120 14.36 0.00 15.77
C TYR A 120 13.99 1.23 14.93
N ARG A 121 12.72 1.65 14.94
CA ARG A 121 12.29 2.89 14.27
C ARG A 121 13.08 4.11 14.77
N TRP A 122 13.41 4.16 16.06
CA TRP A 122 14.16 5.27 16.63
C TRP A 122 15.61 5.32 16.15
N LEU A 123 16.19 4.19 15.77
CA LEU A 123 17.50 4.15 15.11
C LEU A 123 17.43 4.81 13.72
N VAL A 124 16.38 4.52 12.95
CA VAL A 124 16.14 5.15 11.63
C VAL A 124 15.89 6.65 11.79
N ALA A 125 15.02 7.03 12.74
CA ALA A 125 14.72 8.43 13.02
C ALA A 125 15.99 9.19 13.45
N GLY A 126 16.78 8.63 14.36
CA GLY A 126 18.06 9.18 14.79
C GLY A 126 19.06 9.34 13.64
N LEU A 127 19.15 8.35 12.74
CA LEU A 127 20.02 8.43 11.56
C LEU A 127 19.57 9.51 10.58
N ILE A 128 18.26 9.63 10.33
CA ILE A 128 17.70 10.71 9.49
C ILE A 128 17.95 12.07 10.13
N LEU A 129 17.74 12.23 11.44
CA LEU A 129 18.00 13.47 12.17
C LEU A 129 19.48 13.86 12.13
N LEU A 130 20.40 12.90 12.31
CA LEU A 130 21.83 13.14 12.18
C LEU A 130 22.20 13.61 10.77
N ALA A 131 21.63 12.98 9.75
CA ALA A 131 21.81 13.41 8.37
C ALA A 131 21.23 14.81 8.14
N LEU A 132 20.03 15.13 8.64
CA LEU A 132 19.44 16.46 8.54
C LEU A 132 20.27 17.53 9.27
N ALA A 133 20.83 17.21 10.43
CA ALA A 133 21.74 18.11 11.15
C ALA A 133 23.03 18.38 10.36
N GLY A 134 23.65 17.32 9.81
CA GLY A 134 24.82 17.44 8.95
C GLY A 134 24.54 18.23 7.66
N ALA A 135 23.35 18.06 7.08
CA ALA A 135 22.89 18.82 5.92
C ALA A 135 22.72 20.30 6.25
N SER A 136 22.04 20.59 7.37
CA SER A 136 21.83 21.95 7.86
C SER A 136 23.16 22.66 8.15
N TRP A 137 24.13 21.96 8.75
CA TRP A 137 25.47 22.47 8.97
C TRP A 137 26.19 22.84 7.67
N GLN A 138 26.16 21.97 6.65
CA GLN A 138 26.76 22.26 5.34
C GLN A 138 26.10 23.45 4.63
N LEU A 139 24.77 23.58 4.75
CA LEU A 139 24.01 24.71 4.23
C LEU A 139 24.37 26.02 4.93
N LEU A 140 24.46 26.02 6.27
CA LEU A 140 24.90 27.19 7.06
C LEU A 140 26.33 27.61 6.71
N ARG A 141 27.22 26.64 6.43
CA ARG A 141 28.58 26.89 5.96
C ARG A 141 28.67 27.26 4.47
N ARG A 142 27.52 27.37 3.77
CA ARG A 142 27.42 27.67 2.33
C ARG A 142 28.24 26.73 1.43
N GLN A 143 28.43 25.48 1.87
CA GLN A 143 29.17 24.46 1.11
C GLN A 143 28.32 23.79 0.02
N VAL A 144 27.05 24.20 -0.11
CA VAL A 144 26.05 23.55 -0.95
C VAL A 144 25.25 24.61 -1.71
N GLN A 145 24.94 24.33 -2.98
CA GLN A 145 24.03 25.16 -3.75
C GLN A 145 22.57 24.87 -3.34
N LEU A 146 21.87 25.87 -2.81
CA LEU A 146 20.46 25.76 -2.41
C LEU A 146 19.56 25.19 -3.52
N LYS A 147 19.86 25.52 -4.79
CA LYS A 147 19.11 25.03 -5.97
C LYS A 147 19.08 23.49 -6.09
N ALA A 148 20.07 22.79 -5.53
CA ALA A 148 20.12 21.33 -5.55
C ALA A 148 19.18 20.69 -4.51
N VAL A 149 18.90 21.39 -3.42
CA VAL A 149 18.16 20.86 -2.24
C VAL A 149 16.73 21.38 -2.18
N LEU A 150 16.52 22.65 -2.54
CA LEU A 150 15.27 23.37 -2.37
C LEU A 150 14.05 22.71 -3.06
N PRO A 151 14.11 22.18 -4.31
CA PRO A 151 12.97 21.50 -4.89
C PRO A 151 12.57 20.24 -4.10
N TRP A 152 13.54 19.52 -3.54
CA TRP A 152 13.28 18.33 -2.75
C TRP A 152 12.75 18.66 -1.36
N ALA A 153 13.33 19.64 -0.68
CA ALA A 153 12.84 20.11 0.61
C ALA A 153 11.42 20.69 0.51
N THR A 154 11.13 21.43 -0.56
CA THR A 154 9.77 21.93 -0.84
C THR A 154 8.82 20.77 -1.12
N GLY A 155 9.25 19.80 -1.93
CA GLY A 155 8.48 18.57 -2.18
C GLY A 155 8.17 17.80 -0.90
N THR A 156 9.15 17.62 -0.02
CA THR A 156 8.97 17.02 1.31
C THR A 156 7.92 17.78 2.10
N LEU A 157 8.03 19.11 2.20
CA LEU A 157 7.10 19.93 2.97
C LEU A 157 5.67 19.79 2.43
N LEU A 158 5.48 19.86 1.11
CA LEU A 158 4.17 19.72 0.50
C LEU A 158 3.57 18.33 0.71
N LEU A 159 4.39 17.27 0.61
CA LEU A 159 3.94 15.90 0.87
C LEU A 159 3.64 15.65 2.35
N LEU A 160 4.39 16.28 3.26
CA LEU A 160 4.11 16.25 4.69
C LEU A 160 2.80 16.99 5.02
N LEU A 161 2.59 18.17 4.44
CA LEU A 161 1.32 18.89 4.59
C LEU A 161 0.15 18.08 4.02
N ALA A 162 0.35 17.42 2.87
CA ALA A 162 -0.63 16.51 2.30
C ALA A 162 -0.93 15.33 3.26
N TYR A 163 0.09 14.73 3.87
CA TYR A 163 -0.07 13.69 4.88
C TYR A 163 -0.88 14.15 6.10
N ILE A 164 -0.65 15.38 6.57
CA ILE A 164 -1.32 15.91 7.76
C ILE A 164 -2.78 16.30 7.46
N ILE A 165 -3.04 16.91 6.29
CA ILE A 165 -4.28 17.65 6.03
C ILE A 165 -5.22 16.90 5.08
N LEU A 166 -4.71 16.12 4.11
CA LEU A 166 -5.56 15.49 3.10
C LEU A 166 -6.28 14.24 3.63
N PRO A 167 -7.51 13.98 3.15
CA PRO A 167 -8.26 12.78 3.50
C PRO A 167 -7.55 11.50 3.07
N ASP A 168 -7.91 10.39 3.70
CA ASP A 168 -7.30 9.09 3.43
C ASP A 168 -7.87 8.41 2.18
N ALA A 169 -9.05 8.85 1.72
CA ALA A 169 -9.67 8.32 0.52
C ALA A 169 -10.24 9.43 -0.39
N ILE A 170 -9.96 9.32 -1.69
CA ILE A 170 -10.37 10.27 -2.73
C ILE A 170 -10.69 9.50 -4.02
N SER A 171 -11.81 9.83 -4.66
CA SER A 171 -12.24 9.19 -5.93
C SER A 171 -12.26 7.65 -5.79
N GLY A 172 -12.66 7.21 -4.58
CA GLY A 172 -12.70 5.86 -4.00
C GLY A 172 -11.36 5.14 -3.80
N GLY A 173 -10.22 5.71 -4.19
CA GLY A 173 -8.93 5.18 -3.81
C GLY A 173 -8.76 5.36 -2.29
N SER A 174 -8.23 4.36 -1.58
CA SER A 174 -8.05 4.38 -0.12
C SER A 174 -6.59 4.25 0.31
N ILE A 175 -6.32 4.47 1.60
CA ILE A 175 -4.99 4.37 2.22
C ILE A 175 -3.99 5.30 1.50
N ILE A 176 -4.45 6.50 1.13
CA ILE A 176 -3.66 7.49 0.41
C ILE A 176 -2.71 8.20 1.39
N ARG A 177 -3.16 8.43 2.63
CA ARG A 177 -2.39 9.20 3.62
C ARG A 177 -1.05 8.54 3.96
N PRO A 178 -0.95 7.26 4.37
CA PRO A 178 0.35 6.64 4.63
C PRO A 178 1.33 6.73 3.44
N ARG A 179 0.81 6.77 2.19
CA ARG A 179 1.64 6.95 0.98
C ARG A 179 2.23 8.35 0.89
N TRP A 180 1.49 9.40 1.24
CA TRP A 180 2.04 10.77 1.34
C TRP A 180 3.20 10.82 2.34
N GLY A 181 3.01 10.20 3.51
CA GLY A 181 4.02 10.08 4.56
C GLY A 181 5.27 9.37 4.06
N LEU A 182 5.13 8.18 3.47
CA LEU A 182 6.25 7.44 2.86
C LEU A 182 6.99 8.27 1.80
N LEU A 183 6.26 8.88 0.87
CA LEU A 183 6.86 9.68 -0.21
C LEU A 183 7.60 10.91 0.33
N SER A 184 7.12 11.52 1.41
CA SER A 184 7.83 12.62 2.06
C SER A 184 9.22 12.18 2.57
N TYR A 185 9.34 11.01 3.22
CA TYR A 185 10.65 10.46 3.59
C TYR A 185 11.55 10.18 2.40
N LEU A 186 11.00 9.59 1.34
CA LEU A 186 11.77 9.32 0.14
C LEU A 186 12.31 10.62 -0.47
N THR A 187 11.53 11.70 -0.47
CA THR A 187 12.02 13.02 -0.93
C THR A 187 13.09 13.62 -0.01
N ILE A 188 13.00 13.42 1.31
CA ILE A 188 14.08 13.78 2.26
C ILE A 188 15.35 13.03 1.92
N LEU A 189 15.28 11.71 1.71
CA LEU A 189 16.44 10.89 1.37
C LEU A 189 17.07 11.32 0.05
N VAL A 190 16.27 11.71 -0.94
CA VAL A 190 16.78 12.29 -2.20
C VAL A 190 17.45 13.64 -1.96
N ALA A 191 16.85 14.52 -1.14
CA ALA A 191 17.44 15.80 -0.76
C ALA A 191 18.81 15.62 -0.09
N LEU A 192 18.90 14.68 0.85
CA LEU A 192 20.14 14.31 1.54
C LEU A 192 21.15 13.69 0.57
N GLY A 193 20.70 12.84 -0.36
CA GLY A 193 21.54 12.22 -1.38
C GLY A 193 22.17 13.20 -2.38
N ALA A 194 21.56 14.38 -2.55
CA ALA A 194 22.09 15.43 -3.42
C ALA A 194 23.25 16.24 -2.80
N LEU A 195 23.56 16.03 -1.51
CA LEU A 195 24.58 16.79 -0.79
C LEU A 195 25.99 16.21 -0.98
N PRO A 196 27.02 17.08 -1.07
CA PRO A 196 28.42 16.67 -1.17
C PRO A 196 28.99 16.27 0.21
N TRP A 197 28.55 15.13 0.73
CA TRP A 197 28.98 14.63 2.03
C TRP A 197 30.50 14.40 2.12
N MET A 198 31.08 14.72 3.28
CA MET A 198 32.44 14.29 3.62
C MET A 198 32.55 12.75 3.53
N PRO A 199 33.61 12.19 2.90
CA PRO A 199 33.69 10.75 2.63
C PRO A 199 33.49 9.86 3.86
N ARG A 200 34.06 10.26 5.01
CA ARG A 200 33.92 9.51 6.28
C ARG A 200 32.48 9.52 6.81
N LEU A 201 31.83 10.68 6.80
CA LEU A 201 30.44 10.80 7.23
C LEU A 201 29.50 10.06 6.27
N ARG A 202 29.75 10.15 4.96
CA ARG A 202 29.00 9.38 3.95
C ARG A 202 29.11 7.88 4.20
N LEU A 203 30.33 7.39 4.41
CA LEU A 203 30.57 5.96 4.69
C LEU A 203 29.89 5.53 5.99
N PHE A 204 29.96 6.36 7.04
CA PHE A 204 29.26 6.12 8.29
C PHE A 204 27.74 6.03 8.10
N LEU A 205 27.12 7.02 7.44
CA LEU A 205 25.67 7.04 7.21
C LEU A 205 25.21 5.83 6.39
N LEU A 206 25.95 5.47 5.33
CA LEU A 206 25.66 4.29 4.52
C LEU A 206 25.86 2.99 5.30
N GLY A 207 26.95 2.87 6.06
CA GLY A 207 27.24 1.71 6.89
C GLY A 207 26.20 1.51 7.99
N ALA A 208 25.91 2.56 8.76
CA ALA A 208 24.88 2.54 9.79
C ALA A 208 23.49 2.24 9.22
N GLY A 209 23.11 2.87 8.10
CA GLY A 209 21.85 2.60 7.42
C GLY A 209 21.74 1.17 6.92
N THR A 210 22.83 0.61 6.39
CA THR A 210 22.88 -0.79 5.93
C THR A 210 22.76 -1.77 7.10
N ILE A 211 23.46 -1.52 8.21
CA ILE A 211 23.36 -2.34 9.43
C ILE A 211 21.92 -2.31 9.97
N ILE A 212 21.31 -1.12 10.06
CA ILE A 212 19.91 -0.98 10.50
C ILE A 212 18.99 -1.75 9.55
N ALA A 213 19.16 -1.63 8.23
CA ALA A 213 18.36 -2.37 7.26
C ALA A 213 18.49 -3.90 7.41
N ILE A 214 19.69 -4.41 7.69
CA ILE A 214 19.92 -5.84 7.97
C ILE A 214 19.21 -6.27 9.26
N ILE A 215 19.26 -5.46 10.32
CA ILE A 215 18.55 -5.73 11.57
C ILE A 215 17.03 -5.81 11.32
N PHE A 216 16.48 -4.84 10.58
CA PHE A 216 15.06 -4.86 10.18
C PHE A 216 14.70 -6.08 9.35
N LEU A 217 15.55 -6.46 8.39
CA LEU A 217 15.35 -7.65 7.58
C LEU A 217 15.34 -8.92 8.44
N GLY A 218 16.31 -9.06 9.36
CA GLY A 218 16.37 -10.20 10.28
C GLY A 218 15.15 -10.29 11.19
N PHE A 219 14.71 -9.16 11.75
CA PHE A 219 13.50 -9.09 12.57
C PHE A 219 12.25 -9.50 11.78
N ARG A 220 12.06 -8.91 10.59
CA ARG A 220 10.91 -9.22 9.71
C ARG A 220 10.94 -10.68 9.26
N PHE A 221 12.11 -11.22 8.92
CA PHE A 221 12.27 -12.62 8.56
C PHE A 221 11.79 -13.55 9.69
N GLN A 222 12.20 -13.29 10.94
CA GLN A 222 11.73 -14.07 12.10
C GLN A 222 10.21 -13.94 12.31
N LYS A 223 9.66 -12.73 12.15
CA LYS A 223 8.21 -12.51 12.24
C LYS A 223 7.45 -13.28 11.17
N PHE A 224 7.87 -13.20 9.91
CA PHE A 224 7.25 -13.98 8.84
C PHE A 224 7.39 -15.48 9.04
N ALA A 225 8.55 -15.95 9.51
CA ALA A 225 8.74 -17.37 9.85
C ALA A 225 7.75 -17.84 10.91
N SER A 226 7.42 -17.02 11.91
CA SER A 226 6.42 -17.38 12.92
C SER A 226 5.01 -17.55 12.34
N LEU A 227 4.68 -16.77 11.29
CA LEU A 227 3.37 -16.77 10.63
C LEU A 227 3.21 -17.90 9.61
N GLN A 228 4.32 -18.55 9.24
CA GLN A 228 4.35 -19.64 8.26
C GLN A 228 3.41 -20.78 8.64
N ASN A 229 3.27 -21.08 9.93
CA ASN A 229 2.37 -22.15 10.39
C ASN A 229 0.90 -21.84 10.08
N GLY A 230 0.47 -20.59 10.24
CA GLY A 230 -0.89 -20.17 9.88
C GLY A 230 -1.12 -20.26 8.36
N LEU A 231 -0.15 -19.83 7.56
CA LEU A 231 -0.23 -19.93 6.09
C LEU A 231 -0.20 -21.39 5.60
N ALA A 232 0.61 -22.24 6.23
CA ALA A 232 0.66 -23.68 5.94
C ALA A 232 -0.67 -24.35 6.27
N GLU A 233 -1.34 -23.93 7.33
CA GLU A 233 -2.67 -24.40 7.66
C GLU A 233 -3.71 -23.94 6.65
N TYR A 234 -3.70 -22.68 6.19
CA TYR A 234 -4.52 -22.25 5.05
C TYR A 234 -4.29 -23.13 3.81
N ARG A 235 -3.04 -23.46 3.52
CA ARG A 235 -2.68 -24.34 2.40
C ARG A 235 -3.06 -25.79 2.60
N SER A 236 -3.29 -26.26 3.82
CA SER A 236 -3.62 -27.67 4.09
C SER A 236 -4.95 -28.12 3.45
N VAL A 237 -5.83 -27.19 3.10
CA VAL A 237 -7.09 -27.44 2.41
C VAL A 237 -6.94 -27.69 0.90
N SER A 238 -5.78 -27.35 0.35
CA SER A 238 -5.42 -27.45 -1.07
C SER A 238 -5.79 -28.78 -1.76
N PRO A 239 -5.63 -29.96 -1.13
CA PRO A 239 -6.00 -31.24 -1.76
C PRO A 239 -7.51 -31.47 -1.91
N TYR A 240 -8.34 -30.72 -1.20
CA TYR A 240 -9.79 -30.91 -1.14
C TYR A 240 -10.57 -29.96 -2.06
N LEU A 241 -9.85 -29.04 -2.72
CA LEU A 241 -10.42 -28.10 -3.68
C LEU A 241 -10.35 -28.67 -5.10
N THR A 242 -11.45 -28.58 -5.83
CA THR A 242 -11.53 -28.97 -7.24
C THR A 242 -11.42 -27.74 -8.14
N PRO A 243 -10.60 -27.76 -9.20
CA PRO A 243 -10.54 -26.67 -10.20
C PRO A 243 -11.90 -26.35 -10.82
N GLY A 244 -12.11 -25.09 -11.22
CA GLY A 244 -13.35 -24.61 -11.84
C GLY A 244 -14.52 -24.46 -10.86
N THR A 245 -14.27 -24.58 -9.55
CA THR A 245 -15.29 -24.39 -8.51
C THR A 245 -15.19 -23.00 -7.87
N THR A 246 -16.02 -22.75 -6.86
CA THR A 246 -16.10 -21.46 -6.16
C THR A 246 -15.80 -21.62 -4.67
N LEU A 247 -15.10 -20.64 -4.09
CA LEU A 247 -14.75 -20.61 -2.67
C LEU A 247 -15.16 -19.28 -2.04
N LEU A 248 -15.89 -19.38 -0.93
CA LEU A 248 -16.19 -18.26 -0.05
C LEU A 248 -15.41 -18.42 1.27
N PRO A 249 -14.33 -17.64 1.48
CA PRO A 249 -13.64 -17.60 2.75
C PRO A 249 -14.42 -16.72 3.75
N LEU A 250 -14.59 -17.21 4.97
CA LEU A 250 -15.23 -16.49 6.07
C LEU A 250 -14.39 -16.66 7.33
N THR A 251 -14.44 -15.65 8.20
CA THR A 251 -13.82 -15.71 9.53
C THR A 251 -14.92 -15.62 10.59
N TYR A 252 -14.79 -16.36 11.69
CA TYR A 252 -15.75 -16.24 12.80
C TYR A 252 -15.50 -15.00 13.66
N ALA A 253 -14.22 -14.64 13.78
CA ALA A 253 -13.72 -13.51 14.54
C ALA A 253 -12.33 -13.14 14.01
N GLN A 254 -11.77 -12.05 14.52
CA GLN A 254 -10.37 -11.71 14.27
C GLN A 254 -9.47 -12.89 14.65
N VAL A 255 -8.57 -13.24 13.73
CA VAL A 255 -7.62 -14.34 13.95
C VAL A 255 -6.58 -13.91 14.96
N THR A 256 -6.75 -14.33 16.20
CA THR A 256 -5.82 -14.00 17.30
C THR A 256 -4.87 -15.12 17.62
N ARG A 257 -5.07 -16.34 17.08
CA ARG A 257 -4.28 -17.53 17.43
C ARG A 257 -3.83 -18.33 16.20
N MET A 258 -2.61 -18.85 16.27
CA MET A 258 -1.98 -19.70 15.27
C MET A 258 -2.08 -21.20 15.64
N PRO A 259 -1.92 -22.13 14.67
CA PRO A 259 -1.97 -23.58 14.93
C PRO A 259 -0.96 -24.10 15.95
N ASN A 260 0.18 -23.42 16.12
CA ASN A 260 1.16 -23.73 17.15
C ASN A 260 0.77 -23.23 18.56
N GLY A 261 -0.45 -22.72 18.72
CA GLY A 261 -1.00 -22.21 19.97
C GLY A 261 -0.59 -20.79 20.33
N GLN A 262 0.29 -20.15 19.55
CA GLN A 262 0.77 -18.79 19.80
C GLN A 262 -0.22 -17.73 19.32
N ASP A 263 -0.20 -16.56 19.97
CA ASP A 263 -1.00 -15.43 19.53
C ASP A 263 -0.43 -14.78 18.26
N VAL A 264 -1.33 -14.27 17.42
CA VAL A 264 -1.01 -13.43 16.26
C VAL A 264 -0.63 -12.04 16.77
N LYS A 265 0.65 -11.84 17.04
CA LYS A 265 1.20 -10.57 17.56
C LYS A 265 1.55 -9.60 16.44
N THR A 266 0.56 -9.22 15.65
CA THR A 266 0.66 -8.19 14.60
C THR A 266 -0.63 -7.39 14.54
N TYR A 267 -0.53 -6.10 14.21
CA TYR A 267 -1.70 -5.26 13.92
C TYR A 267 -2.09 -5.29 12.44
N ILE A 268 -1.26 -5.91 11.59
CA ILE A 268 -1.54 -6.14 10.18
C ILE A 268 -2.30 -7.46 10.05
N SER A 269 -3.44 -7.45 9.36
CA SER A 269 -4.24 -8.65 9.12
C SER A 269 -3.64 -9.52 8.01
N ILE A 270 -2.54 -10.21 8.34
CA ILE A 270 -1.71 -10.97 7.38
C ILE A 270 -2.50 -12.13 6.72
N PHE A 271 -3.57 -12.58 7.35
CA PHE A 271 -4.42 -13.66 6.82
C PHE A 271 -5.61 -13.18 6.00
N SER A 272 -5.89 -11.87 5.92
CA SER A 272 -7.08 -11.33 5.23
C SER A 272 -7.20 -11.76 3.77
N HIS A 273 -6.09 -12.00 3.08
CA HIS A 273 -6.08 -12.42 1.68
C HIS A 273 -5.41 -13.78 1.46
N ALA A 274 -5.22 -14.58 2.52
CA ALA A 274 -4.58 -15.89 2.40
C ALA A 274 -5.36 -16.83 1.47
N ALA A 275 -6.70 -16.76 1.50
CA ALA A 275 -7.57 -17.54 0.62
C ALA A 275 -7.42 -17.15 -0.87
N SER A 276 -7.09 -15.89 -1.19
CA SER A 276 -6.89 -15.46 -2.58
C SER A 276 -5.72 -16.19 -3.23
N TYR A 277 -4.61 -16.38 -2.52
CA TYR A 277 -3.46 -17.15 -3.02
C TYR A 277 -3.83 -18.61 -3.29
N LEU A 278 -4.55 -19.23 -2.37
CA LEU A 278 -5.03 -20.61 -2.51
C LEU A 278 -5.97 -20.77 -3.72
N CYS A 279 -6.88 -19.81 -3.91
CA CYS A 279 -7.81 -19.79 -5.04
C CYS A 279 -7.08 -19.72 -6.39
N ILE A 280 -6.06 -18.86 -6.51
CA ILE A 280 -5.24 -18.76 -7.71
C ILE A 280 -4.47 -20.06 -7.96
N GLU A 281 -3.82 -20.63 -6.93
CA GLU A 281 -3.05 -21.87 -7.05
C GLU A 281 -3.92 -23.08 -7.45
N LYS A 282 -5.23 -23.03 -7.17
CA LYS A 282 -6.18 -24.14 -7.41
C LYS A 282 -7.17 -23.93 -8.54
N ASP A 283 -7.09 -22.79 -9.22
CA ASP A 283 -8.07 -22.40 -10.24
C ASP A 283 -9.50 -22.45 -9.69
N VAL A 284 -9.68 -21.86 -8.50
CA VAL A 284 -10.96 -21.73 -7.80
C VAL A 284 -11.32 -20.25 -7.74
N PHE A 285 -12.58 -19.94 -8.03
CA PHE A 285 -13.05 -18.57 -8.03
C PHE A 285 -13.28 -18.06 -6.60
N ASN A 286 -12.59 -16.97 -6.21
CA ASN A 286 -12.67 -16.38 -4.87
C ASN A 286 -13.84 -15.38 -4.75
N TYR A 287 -14.81 -15.66 -3.87
CA TYR A 287 -15.93 -14.76 -3.59
C TYR A 287 -15.53 -13.54 -2.75
N ASP A 288 -14.39 -13.59 -2.06
CA ASP A 288 -13.83 -12.46 -1.29
C ASP A 288 -12.79 -11.66 -2.10
N ASN A 289 -12.94 -11.62 -3.43
CA ASN A 289 -12.06 -10.79 -4.24
C ASN A 289 -12.38 -9.31 -4.04
N TYR A 290 -11.62 -8.64 -3.16
CA TYR A 290 -11.77 -7.23 -2.86
C TYR A 290 -11.60 -6.33 -4.11
N GLU A 291 -10.82 -6.75 -5.10
CA GLU A 291 -10.60 -5.97 -6.33
C GLU A 291 -11.92 -5.69 -7.05
N ALA A 292 -12.81 -6.69 -7.08
CA ALA A 292 -14.13 -6.61 -7.68
C ALA A 292 -15.09 -5.65 -6.96
N ASN A 293 -14.77 -5.23 -5.74
CA ASN A 293 -15.55 -4.27 -4.95
C ASN A 293 -15.09 -2.81 -5.14
N THR A 294 -13.92 -2.57 -5.71
CA THR A 294 -13.29 -1.24 -5.67
C THR A 294 -13.30 -0.50 -7.00
N GLU A 295 -13.76 -1.14 -8.08
CA GLU A 295 -13.85 -0.56 -9.44
C GLU A 295 -12.55 0.13 -9.96
N TYR A 296 -11.39 -0.06 -9.28
CA TYR A 296 -10.05 0.34 -9.75
C TYR A 296 -9.45 -0.69 -10.66
N PHE A 297 -9.84 -1.93 -10.46
CA PHE A 297 -9.35 -3.08 -11.18
C PHE A 297 -10.26 -3.34 -12.39
N PRO A 298 -9.76 -3.97 -13.45
CA PRO A 298 -10.55 -4.35 -14.62
C PRO A 298 -11.49 -5.53 -14.32
N LEU A 299 -12.04 -5.59 -13.11
CA LEU A 299 -12.92 -6.60 -12.59
C LEU A 299 -13.92 -5.92 -11.65
N THR A 300 -15.20 -6.18 -11.86
CA THR A 300 -16.28 -5.68 -11.01
C THR A 300 -17.33 -6.75 -10.82
N TRP A 301 -17.98 -6.75 -9.65
CA TRP A 301 -19.20 -7.54 -9.48
C TRP A 301 -20.31 -6.98 -10.36
N ARG A 302 -21.17 -7.86 -10.87
CA ARG A 302 -22.43 -7.41 -11.45
C ARG A 302 -23.24 -6.67 -10.38
N PRO A 303 -24.05 -5.65 -10.76
CA PRO A 303 -24.87 -4.92 -9.80
C PRO A 303 -25.71 -5.87 -8.92
N GLY A 304 -25.58 -5.73 -7.59
CA GLY A 304 -26.29 -6.56 -6.62
C GLY A 304 -25.72 -7.97 -6.39
N CYS A 305 -24.60 -8.32 -7.02
CA CYS A 305 -23.97 -9.65 -6.93
C CYS A 305 -22.67 -9.66 -6.13
N ALA A 306 -22.37 -8.62 -5.34
CA ALA A 306 -21.21 -8.60 -4.44
C ALA A 306 -21.45 -9.54 -3.25
N PRO A 307 -20.70 -10.64 -3.08
CA PRO A 307 -20.96 -11.70 -2.08
C PRO A 307 -21.04 -11.20 -0.63
N LEU A 308 -20.27 -10.16 -0.32
CA LEU A 308 -20.10 -9.63 1.02
C LEU A 308 -20.49 -8.15 1.03
N LEU A 309 -21.46 -7.78 1.87
CA LEU A 309 -22.00 -6.39 1.93
C LEU A 309 -21.09 -5.44 2.71
N GLU A 310 -20.32 -5.97 3.66
CA GLU A 310 -19.44 -5.22 4.56
C GLU A 310 -18.14 -6.02 4.74
N ALA A 311 -17.42 -6.27 3.64
CA ALA A 311 -16.26 -7.17 3.61
C ALA A 311 -15.14 -6.78 4.61
N GLU A 312 -15.02 -5.50 4.98
CA GLU A 312 -14.03 -5.01 5.94
C GLU A 312 -14.47 -5.13 7.40
N GLN A 313 -15.76 -5.40 7.69
CA GLN A 313 -16.21 -5.67 9.04
C GLN A 313 -15.93 -7.12 9.41
N LEU A 314 -15.45 -7.33 10.65
CA LEU A 314 -15.25 -8.67 11.17
C LEU A 314 -16.42 -9.07 12.06
N PRO A 315 -17.14 -10.14 11.70
CA PRO A 315 -17.07 -10.91 10.46
C PRO A 315 -17.96 -10.34 9.34
N ALA A 316 -17.61 -10.67 8.10
CA ALA A 316 -18.28 -10.13 6.92
C ALA A 316 -19.73 -10.61 6.82
N ARG A 317 -20.62 -9.71 6.40
CA ARG A 317 -22.05 -10.01 6.19
C ARG A 317 -22.30 -10.62 4.83
N LEU A 318 -22.92 -11.80 4.82
CA LEU A 318 -23.36 -12.48 3.60
C LEU A 318 -24.47 -11.69 2.90
N ALA A 319 -24.33 -11.47 1.59
CA ALA A 319 -25.34 -10.81 0.79
C ALA A 319 -26.55 -11.73 0.52
N PRO A 320 -27.78 -11.19 0.45
CA PRO A 320 -29.00 -11.97 0.22
C PRO A 320 -28.99 -12.85 -1.04
N PHE A 321 -28.33 -12.42 -2.12
CA PHE A 321 -28.30 -13.20 -3.36
C PHE A 321 -27.56 -14.54 -3.20
N LEU A 322 -26.64 -14.66 -2.22
CA LEU A 322 -25.98 -15.92 -1.90
C LEU A 322 -26.94 -17.00 -1.38
N TYR A 323 -28.15 -16.62 -0.95
CA TYR A 323 -29.21 -17.56 -0.54
C TYR A 323 -30.00 -18.12 -1.74
N GLN A 324 -29.62 -17.78 -2.97
CA GLN A 324 -30.16 -18.41 -4.16
C GLN A 324 -29.29 -19.62 -4.55
N PRO A 325 -29.88 -20.82 -4.81
CA PRO A 325 -29.12 -22.05 -5.08
C PRO A 325 -28.06 -21.93 -6.19
N HIS A 326 -28.35 -21.15 -7.24
CA HIS A 326 -27.43 -20.95 -8.37
C HIS A 326 -26.22 -20.06 -8.05
N HIS A 327 -26.26 -19.32 -6.94
CA HIS A 327 -25.20 -18.40 -6.50
C HIS A 327 -24.50 -18.86 -5.22
N ALA A 328 -24.96 -19.94 -4.60
CA ALA A 328 -24.28 -20.51 -3.44
C ALA A 328 -22.93 -21.12 -3.86
N PRO A 329 -21.84 -20.83 -3.13
CA PRO A 329 -20.50 -21.29 -3.48
C PRO A 329 -20.36 -22.80 -3.32
N THR A 330 -19.42 -23.41 -4.04
CA THR A 330 -19.14 -24.84 -3.92
C THR A 330 -18.53 -25.15 -2.55
N TYR A 331 -17.63 -24.28 -2.08
CA TYR A 331 -16.89 -24.43 -0.85
C TYR A 331 -17.05 -23.22 0.08
N LEU A 332 -17.10 -23.49 1.38
CA LEU A 332 -16.92 -22.50 2.43
C LEU A 332 -15.64 -22.81 3.19
N LEU A 333 -14.71 -21.85 3.25
CA LEU A 333 -13.50 -21.96 4.07
C LEU A 333 -13.69 -21.10 5.32
N LEU A 334 -13.71 -21.73 6.48
CA LEU A 334 -13.98 -21.05 7.74
C LEU A 334 -12.72 -21.06 8.61
N TRP A 335 -12.34 -19.88 9.11
CA TRP A 335 -11.20 -19.74 10.00
C TRP A 335 -11.60 -19.19 11.38
N GLY A 336 -10.96 -19.71 12.43
CA GLY A 336 -10.90 -19.08 13.75
C GLY A 336 -12.06 -19.42 14.68
N ARG A 337 -12.79 -20.52 14.44
CA ARG A 337 -13.94 -20.93 15.27
C ARG A 337 -13.59 -21.04 16.76
N GLN A 338 -12.45 -21.65 17.11
CA GLN A 338 -12.01 -21.82 18.50
C GLN A 338 -11.53 -20.52 19.17
N ALA A 339 -11.24 -19.47 18.39
CA ALA A 339 -10.73 -18.20 18.89
C ALA A 339 -11.82 -17.12 19.02
N ALA A 340 -13.08 -17.46 18.71
CA ALA A 340 -14.14 -16.49 18.56
C ALA A 340 -14.79 -16.12 19.93
N PRO A 341 -14.83 -14.83 20.32
CA PRO A 341 -15.46 -14.38 21.58
C PRO A 341 -16.99 -14.50 21.53
N ALA A 342 -17.68 -14.40 22.67
CA ALA A 342 -19.14 -14.55 22.75
C ALA A 342 -19.95 -13.59 21.83
N ALA A 343 -19.42 -12.41 21.50
CA ALA A 343 -20.03 -11.48 20.53
C ALA A 343 -20.05 -12.02 19.09
N SER A 344 -19.23 -13.03 18.77
CA SER A 344 -19.25 -13.75 17.49
C SER A 344 -20.47 -14.66 17.33
N THR A 345 -21.27 -14.88 18.39
CA THR A 345 -22.41 -15.81 18.37
C THR A 345 -23.49 -15.45 17.34
N THR A 346 -23.73 -14.16 17.06
CA THR A 346 -24.68 -13.74 16.02
C THR A 346 -24.18 -14.13 14.63
N ASN A 347 -22.88 -14.02 14.40
CA ASN A 347 -22.28 -14.33 13.11
C ASN A 347 -22.03 -15.82 12.92
N ALA A 348 -21.62 -16.51 13.99
CA ALA A 348 -21.59 -17.96 14.03
C ALA A 348 -22.98 -18.54 13.74
N ARG A 349 -24.05 -17.91 14.24
CA ARG A 349 -25.44 -18.24 13.88
C ARG A 349 -25.73 -17.98 12.40
N GLN A 350 -25.32 -16.85 11.84
CA GLN A 350 -25.52 -16.58 10.40
C GLN A 350 -24.81 -17.63 9.53
N ILE A 351 -23.55 -17.94 9.83
CA ILE A 351 -22.75 -18.96 9.13
C ILE A 351 -23.39 -20.34 9.29
N ALA A 352 -23.80 -20.71 10.51
CA ALA A 352 -24.47 -21.98 10.77
C ALA A 352 -25.81 -22.09 10.02
N ASN A 353 -26.60 -21.02 9.99
CA ASN A 353 -27.84 -20.96 9.23
C ASN A 353 -27.58 -21.13 7.73
N TYR A 354 -26.52 -20.51 7.20
CA TYR A 354 -26.14 -20.66 5.79
C TYR A 354 -25.69 -22.08 5.45
N ILE A 355 -24.86 -22.69 6.31
CA ILE A 355 -24.43 -24.09 6.21
C ILE A 355 -25.65 -25.02 6.17
N ASN A 356 -26.58 -24.83 7.11
CA ASN A 356 -27.78 -25.66 7.24
C ASN A 356 -28.76 -25.47 6.06
N HIS A 357 -28.93 -24.22 5.59
CA HIS A 357 -29.84 -23.90 4.51
C HIS A 357 -29.50 -24.65 3.20
N PHE A 358 -28.21 -24.79 2.89
CA PHE A 358 -27.74 -25.49 1.68
C PHE A 358 -27.21 -26.90 1.95
N GLY A 359 -27.29 -27.39 3.19
CA GLY A 359 -26.85 -28.73 3.57
C GLY A 359 -25.34 -28.97 3.41
N TYR A 360 -24.51 -27.93 3.58
CA TYR A 360 -23.05 -28.04 3.47
C TYR A 360 -22.49 -29.11 4.41
N VAL A 361 -21.62 -29.98 3.87
CA VAL A 361 -20.99 -31.08 4.61
C VAL A 361 -19.53 -30.73 4.90
N LEU A 362 -19.08 -30.99 6.13
CA LEU A 362 -17.68 -30.84 6.50
C LEU A 362 -16.83 -31.83 5.69
N ARG A 363 -15.89 -31.31 4.89
CA ARG A 363 -14.97 -32.11 4.08
C ARG A 363 -13.59 -32.22 4.69
N PHE A 364 -13.16 -31.17 5.36
CA PHE A 364 -11.84 -31.11 5.97
C PHE A 364 -11.89 -30.24 7.22
N ARG A 365 -11.15 -30.68 8.23
CA ARG A 365 -10.80 -29.89 9.40
C ARG A 365 -9.31 -30.04 9.60
N SER A 366 -8.60 -28.93 9.77
CA SER A 366 -7.17 -28.97 10.03
C SER A 366 -6.85 -29.65 11.37
N ALA A 367 -5.62 -30.12 11.52
CA ALA A 367 -5.19 -30.80 12.75
C ALA A 367 -5.34 -29.93 14.01
N SER A 368 -5.18 -28.60 13.89
CA SER A 368 -5.38 -27.67 15.01
C SER A 368 -6.87 -27.37 15.28
N GLY A 369 -7.76 -27.64 14.31
CA GLY A 369 -9.17 -27.28 14.36
C GLY A 369 -9.47 -25.80 14.12
N LEU A 370 -8.47 -24.99 13.77
CA LEU A 370 -8.64 -23.57 13.44
C LEU A 370 -9.26 -23.34 12.05
N LEU A 371 -9.08 -24.29 11.13
CA LEU A 371 -9.55 -24.21 9.76
C LEU A 371 -10.51 -25.35 9.42
N GLU A 372 -11.61 -25.00 8.76
CA GLU A 372 -12.62 -25.95 8.30
C GLU A 372 -12.99 -25.65 6.85
N LEU A 373 -13.16 -26.72 6.07
CA LEU A 373 -13.71 -26.66 4.72
C LEU A 373 -15.04 -27.39 4.71
N TYR A 374 -16.07 -26.69 4.27
CA TYR A 374 -17.37 -27.26 3.98
C TYR A 374 -17.59 -27.29 2.47
N GLN A 375 -18.23 -28.34 1.97
CA GLN A 375 -18.61 -28.49 0.57
C GLN A 375 -20.12 -28.68 0.45
N ARG A 376 -20.72 -28.01 -0.54
CA ARG A 376 -22.13 -28.22 -0.86
C ARG A 376 -22.34 -29.61 -1.46
N PRO A 377 -23.36 -30.38 -1.03
CA PRO A 377 -23.77 -31.58 -1.73
C PRO A 377 -24.23 -31.19 -3.15
N PHE A 378 -23.86 -32.01 -4.14
CA PHE A 378 -24.15 -31.75 -5.56
C PHE A 378 -25.65 -31.74 -5.86
#